data_AF-A0A2A3LFB0-F1
#
_entry.id   AF-A0A2A3LFB0-F1
#
_cell.length_a   1.000
_cell.length_b   1.000
_cell.length_c   1.000
_cell.angle_alpha   90.00
_cell.angle_beta   90.00
_cell.angle_gamma   90.00
#
_symmetry.space_group_name_H-M   'P 1'
#
loop_
_entity.id
_entity.type
_entity.pdbx_description
1 polymer ?
#
loop_
_entity_poly.entity_id
_entity_poly.type
_entity_poly.pdbx_seq_one_letter_code
_entity_poly.pdbx_strand_id
1 'polypeptide(L)'
;MTTALRLSSHSRSPTAALSAIREFDGPLLIDLDETLYLRNSTEDFIDCACPGIVAIVLLRVLDLLAPWRWTGGLATRDFWRVRTVALLMPWTHWRWLRRARRLGKEHANRPLIDALNARGPAAVIIITNGFAPIVGALVSALGVSAHQVVAAGLSSARDRRIGKLRMAQERLGDRTVAESLVLSDSLDDLPLLDACRRPLLTIWPGARFRAALAQTYLPGQYLSQVKRPGERYIIRGILKEDFVFWLLASVGLAAMPVLHVAGMGLLLLSFWAIYELGYVDNDRVAARYESDPKLSAAYHLAPVATPRVRPWIWALVSATLAIILLRWPAPPSAWDLVIWTALLVALQLWFRFYNRLDKQTRIWPFAGLQLARAASFAVLVPISPIGAMALGAHVLARWTPYLVYRISGRDWPETRFHLVRLMFFAILSGLLALAVGVAPLLDWTAAALLGWNVLRARKELLSVMMAARRIDRTPA
;
A
#
# COMPACT_ATOMS: atom_id res chain seq x y z
N MET A 1 -5.13 11.33 -36.06
CA MET A 1 -6.35 11.22 -35.22
C MET A 1 -5.89 11.03 -33.77
N THR A 2 -6.30 11.88 -32.83
CA THR A 2 -5.86 11.82 -31.41
C THR A 2 -6.50 10.64 -30.68
N THR A 3 -5.86 10.12 -29.61
CA THR A 3 -6.40 9.02 -28.79
C THR A 3 -7.82 9.32 -28.27
N ALA A 4 -8.11 10.58 -27.92
CA ALA A 4 -9.43 11.04 -27.51
C ALA A 4 -10.51 10.87 -28.60
N LEU A 5 -10.18 11.14 -29.86
CA LEU A 5 -11.09 10.94 -30.99
C LEU A 5 -11.35 9.44 -31.25
N ARG A 6 -10.32 8.58 -31.14
CA ARG A 6 -10.49 7.10 -31.26
C ARG A 6 -11.32 6.50 -30.11
N LEU A 7 -11.16 7.03 -28.90
CA LEU A 7 -11.97 6.66 -27.74
C LEU A 7 -13.45 6.91 -28.01
N SER A 8 -13.79 8.09 -28.57
CA SER A 8 -15.17 8.42 -28.91
C SER A 8 -15.76 7.54 -30.02
N SER A 9 -14.95 7.12 -31.00
CA SER A 9 -15.45 6.33 -32.13
C SER A 9 -15.79 4.88 -31.76
N HIS A 10 -15.02 4.28 -30.83
CA HIS A 10 -15.18 2.88 -30.44
C HIS A 10 -16.07 2.68 -29.22
N SER A 11 -16.26 3.71 -28.39
CA SER A 11 -17.02 3.60 -27.15
C SER A 11 -18.50 3.28 -27.40
N ARG A 12 -19.02 2.25 -26.75
CA ARG A 12 -20.43 1.83 -26.83
C ARG A 12 -20.98 1.54 -25.44
N SER A 13 -22.28 1.77 -25.26
CA SER A 13 -22.98 1.33 -24.07
C SER A 13 -23.15 -0.20 -24.08
N PRO A 14 -23.31 -0.83 -22.90
CA PRO A 14 -23.56 -2.27 -22.82
C PRO A 14 -24.73 -2.74 -23.70
N THR A 15 -25.84 -1.99 -23.74
CA THR A 15 -26.99 -2.32 -24.59
C THR A 15 -26.66 -2.27 -26.08
N ALA A 16 -25.90 -1.26 -26.52
CA ALA A 16 -25.49 -1.13 -27.92
C ALA A 16 -24.51 -2.23 -28.33
N ALA A 17 -23.60 -2.62 -27.43
CA ALA A 17 -22.68 -3.73 -27.68
C ALA A 17 -23.43 -5.06 -27.83
N LEU A 18 -24.45 -5.33 -26.99
CA LEU A 18 -25.27 -6.53 -27.07
C LEU A 18 -26.10 -6.59 -28.36
N SER A 19 -26.67 -5.47 -28.83
CA SER A 19 -27.38 -5.42 -30.12
C SER A 19 -26.41 -5.63 -31.29
N ALA A 20 -25.24 -5.00 -31.24
CA ALA A 20 -24.20 -5.19 -32.25
C ALA A 20 -23.75 -6.65 -32.38
N ILE A 21 -23.59 -7.37 -31.27
CA ILE A 21 -23.26 -8.80 -31.26
C ILE A 21 -24.35 -9.64 -31.92
N ARG A 22 -25.62 -9.32 -31.69
CA ARG A 22 -26.74 -10.07 -32.27
C ARG A 22 -26.82 -9.89 -33.79
N GLU A 23 -26.62 -8.66 -34.26
CA GLU A 23 -26.76 -8.27 -35.67
C GLU A 23 -25.55 -8.62 -36.56
N PHE A 24 -24.35 -8.66 -35.99
CA PHE A 24 -23.12 -8.68 -36.79
C PHE A 24 -22.90 -10.03 -37.48
N ASP A 25 -22.96 -10.13 -38.80
CA ASP A 25 -22.66 -11.38 -39.50
C ASP A 25 -21.14 -11.55 -39.70
N GLY A 26 -20.52 -12.46 -38.92
CA GLY A 26 -19.08 -12.70 -38.92
C GLY A 26 -18.49 -13.21 -37.58
N PRO A 27 -17.15 -13.36 -37.50
CA PRO A 27 -16.44 -13.79 -36.30
C PRO A 27 -16.53 -12.77 -35.16
N LEU A 28 -16.66 -13.25 -33.93
CA LEU A 28 -16.73 -12.46 -32.72
C LEU A 28 -15.47 -12.69 -31.88
N LEU A 29 -14.62 -11.66 -31.74
CA LEU A 29 -13.42 -11.68 -30.91
C LEU A 29 -13.72 -10.98 -29.59
N ILE A 30 -13.85 -11.75 -28.51
CA ILE A 30 -14.33 -11.26 -27.23
C ILE A 30 -13.23 -11.30 -26.17
N ASP A 31 -12.99 -10.18 -25.49
CA ASP A 31 -12.08 -10.15 -24.34
C ASP A 31 -12.63 -10.94 -23.14
N LEU A 32 -11.73 -11.45 -22.32
CA LEU A 32 -12.06 -12.23 -21.14
C LEU A 32 -12.18 -11.35 -19.89
N ASP A 33 -11.08 -10.76 -19.47
CA ASP A 33 -10.99 -10.04 -18.19
C ASP A 33 -11.74 -8.73 -18.28
N GLU A 34 -12.51 -8.40 -17.25
CA GLU A 34 -13.40 -7.21 -17.16
C GLU A 34 -14.47 -7.08 -18.27
N THR A 35 -14.53 -8.04 -19.20
CA THR A 35 -15.55 -8.18 -20.27
C THR A 35 -16.47 -9.39 -20.06
N LEU A 36 -15.99 -10.63 -20.28
CA LEU A 36 -16.76 -11.86 -20.04
C LEU A 36 -16.77 -12.26 -18.56
N TYR A 37 -15.60 -12.14 -17.93
CA TYR A 37 -15.38 -12.29 -16.51
C TYR A 37 -15.26 -10.88 -15.92
N LEU A 38 -16.16 -10.47 -15.03
CA LEU A 38 -16.25 -9.09 -14.52
C LEU A 38 -15.14 -8.73 -13.50
N ARG A 39 -14.00 -9.40 -13.59
CA ARG A 39 -12.82 -9.34 -12.72
C ARG A 39 -11.58 -9.61 -13.57
N ASN A 40 -10.41 -9.60 -12.92
CA ASN A 40 -9.13 -9.90 -13.56
C ASN A 40 -8.64 -11.31 -13.19
N SER A 41 -8.56 -12.21 -14.18
CA SER A 41 -8.16 -13.61 -14.01
C SER A 41 -6.74 -13.77 -13.45
N THR A 42 -5.82 -12.88 -13.83
CA THR A 42 -4.43 -12.92 -13.38
C THR A 42 -4.32 -12.57 -11.90
N GLU A 43 -4.99 -11.50 -11.46
CA GLU A 43 -4.99 -11.12 -10.04
C GLU A 43 -5.70 -12.18 -9.18
N ASP A 44 -6.82 -12.75 -9.63
CA ASP A 44 -7.52 -13.80 -8.87
C ASP A 44 -6.74 -15.11 -8.79
N PHE A 45 -5.92 -15.43 -9.80
CA PHE A 45 -4.98 -16.55 -9.74
C PHE A 45 -3.90 -16.30 -8.68
N ILE A 46 -3.26 -15.13 -8.70
CA ILE A 46 -2.21 -14.78 -7.72
C ILE A 46 -2.79 -14.74 -6.29
N ASP A 47 -4.06 -14.32 -6.13
CA ASP A 47 -4.77 -14.34 -4.86
C ASP A 47 -5.01 -15.76 -4.30
N CYS A 48 -4.77 -16.81 -5.10
CA CYS A 48 -4.74 -18.20 -4.63
C CYS A 48 -3.41 -18.61 -4.01
N ALA A 49 -2.38 -17.75 -3.97
CA ALA A 49 -1.10 -18.09 -3.37
C ALA A 49 -1.22 -18.29 -1.84
N CYS A 50 -0.57 -19.32 -1.31
CA CYS A 50 -0.50 -19.59 0.14
C CYS A 50 0.93 -19.95 0.56
N PRO A 51 1.47 -19.45 1.67
CA PRO A 51 0.94 -18.38 2.51
C PRO A 51 0.97 -17.03 1.79
N GLY A 52 -0.09 -16.22 1.94
CA GLY A 52 -0.20 -14.94 1.21
C GLY A 52 0.92 -13.94 1.52
N ILE A 53 1.47 -13.95 2.74
CA ILE A 53 2.58 -13.06 3.13
C ILE A 53 3.84 -13.38 2.33
N VAL A 54 4.17 -14.66 2.16
CA VAL A 54 5.33 -15.10 1.37
C VAL A 54 5.16 -14.66 -0.08
N ALA A 55 3.96 -14.82 -0.64
CA ALA A 55 3.66 -14.35 -1.99
C ALA A 55 3.81 -12.83 -2.14
N ILE A 56 3.36 -12.03 -1.16
CA ILE A 56 3.58 -10.58 -1.17
C ILE A 56 5.07 -10.25 -1.17
N VAL A 57 5.85 -10.84 -0.26
CA VAL A 57 7.30 -10.57 -0.18
C VAL A 57 7.97 -10.93 -1.49
N LEU A 58 7.66 -12.09 -2.04
CA LEU A 58 8.18 -12.56 -3.33
C LEU A 58 7.86 -11.59 -4.46
N LEU A 59 6.61 -11.13 -4.58
CA LEU A 59 6.19 -10.18 -5.60
C LEU A 59 6.81 -8.79 -5.40
N ARG A 60 7.06 -8.36 -4.15
CA ARG A 60 7.76 -7.11 -3.85
C ARG A 60 9.23 -7.16 -4.23
N VAL A 61 9.90 -8.29 -3.96
CA VAL A 61 11.27 -8.54 -4.43
C VAL A 61 11.31 -8.53 -5.94
N LEU A 62 10.32 -9.15 -6.59
CA LEU A 62 10.19 -9.15 -8.04
C LEU A 62 9.98 -7.73 -8.60
N ASP A 63 9.16 -6.89 -7.96
CA ASP A 63 8.99 -5.46 -8.30
C ASP A 63 10.28 -4.63 -8.12
N LEU A 64 11.11 -4.98 -7.14
CA LEU A 64 12.40 -4.33 -6.93
C LEU A 64 13.43 -4.72 -8.01
N LEU A 65 13.53 -6.02 -8.32
CA LEU A 65 14.44 -6.53 -9.35
C LEU A 65 13.97 -6.16 -10.77
N ALA A 66 12.66 -6.06 -10.97
CA ALA A 66 12.00 -5.70 -12.22
C ALA A 66 12.51 -6.46 -13.46
N PRO A 67 12.56 -7.80 -13.46
CA PRO A 67 13.17 -8.58 -14.55
C PRO A 67 12.47 -8.42 -15.90
N TRP A 68 11.22 -7.95 -15.91
CA TRP A 68 10.51 -7.62 -17.14
C TRP A 68 11.18 -6.53 -17.97
N ARG A 69 12.03 -5.68 -17.38
CA ARG A 69 12.83 -4.70 -18.11
C ARG A 69 13.66 -5.32 -19.25
N TRP A 70 14.05 -6.59 -19.12
CA TRP A 70 14.83 -7.31 -20.14
C TRP A 70 14.00 -8.15 -21.10
N THR A 71 12.69 -8.28 -20.89
CA THR A 71 11.85 -9.22 -21.67
C THR A 71 10.72 -8.56 -22.45
N GLY A 72 10.52 -7.25 -22.33
CA GLY A 72 9.45 -6.50 -22.99
C GLY A 72 8.86 -5.35 -22.18
N GLY A 73 9.46 -4.99 -21.05
CA GLY A 73 8.99 -3.89 -20.21
C GLY A 73 7.71 -4.24 -19.45
N LEU A 74 6.89 -3.24 -19.13
CA LEU A 74 5.69 -3.43 -18.31
C LEU A 74 4.69 -4.44 -18.90
N ALA A 75 4.65 -4.59 -20.22
CA ALA A 75 3.78 -5.55 -20.91
C ALA A 75 4.03 -7.01 -20.44
N THR A 76 5.27 -7.36 -20.07
CA THR A 76 5.62 -8.71 -19.60
C THR A 76 5.66 -8.84 -18.08
N ARG A 77 5.31 -7.79 -17.32
CA ARG A 77 5.33 -7.83 -15.84
C ARG A 77 4.50 -8.98 -15.28
N ASP A 78 3.28 -9.15 -15.77
CA ASP A 78 2.38 -10.20 -15.26
C ASP A 78 2.86 -11.60 -15.60
N PHE A 79 3.58 -11.78 -16.70
CA PHE A 79 4.22 -13.06 -17.01
C PHE A 79 5.19 -13.46 -15.89
N TRP A 80 6.03 -12.52 -15.44
CA TRP A 80 6.93 -12.77 -14.33
C TRP A 80 6.18 -13.01 -13.03
N ARG A 81 5.17 -12.20 -12.71
CA ARG A 81 4.37 -12.37 -11.48
C ARG A 81 3.73 -13.76 -11.42
N VAL A 82 3.04 -14.16 -12.49
CA VAL A 82 2.36 -15.46 -12.56
C VAL A 82 3.36 -16.60 -12.58
N ARG A 83 4.42 -16.53 -13.38
CA ARG A 83 5.43 -17.59 -13.47
C ARG A 83 6.15 -17.79 -12.13
N THR A 84 6.51 -16.71 -11.45
CA THR A 84 7.17 -16.75 -10.14
C THR A 84 6.26 -17.41 -9.09
N VAL A 85 4.98 -17.04 -9.05
CA VAL A 85 4.00 -17.67 -8.13
C VAL A 85 3.75 -19.14 -8.50
N ALA A 86 3.60 -19.46 -9.79
CA ALA A 86 3.36 -20.82 -10.24
C ALA A 86 4.55 -21.75 -9.97
N LEU A 87 5.79 -21.25 -10.11
CA LEU A 87 7.01 -22.03 -9.89
C LEU A 87 7.29 -22.25 -8.40
N LEU A 88 7.24 -21.18 -7.59
CA LEU A 88 7.63 -21.24 -6.18
C LEU A 88 6.49 -21.68 -5.26
N MET A 89 5.24 -21.62 -5.74
CA MET A 89 4.04 -21.96 -4.98
C MET A 89 3.11 -22.82 -5.86
N PRO A 90 3.54 -24.00 -6.33
CA PRO A 90 2.84 -24.79 -7.34
C PRO A 90 1.42 -25.19 -6.94
N TRP A 91 1.15 -25.30 -5.63
CA TRP A 91 -0.20 -25.55 -5.13
C TRP A 91 -1.21 -24.44 -5.42
N THR A 92 -0.76 -23.25 -5.82
CA THR A 92 -1.61 -22.17 -6.31
C THR A 92 -2.48 -22.63 -7.48
N HIS A 93 -1.94 -23.49 -8.36
CA HIS A 93 -2.69 -24.04 -9.49
C HIS A 93 -3.88 -24.91 -9.02
N TRP A 94 -3.66 -25.85 -8.09
CA TRP A 94 -4.74 -26.69 -7.55
C TRP A 94 -5.81 -25.88 -6.84
N ARG A 95 -5.41 -24.83 -6.11
CA ARG A 95 -6.34 -23.89 -5.46
C ARG A 95 -7.13 -23.08 -6.49
N TRP A 96 -6.46 -22.65 -7.56
CA TRP A 96 -7.09 -21.94 -8.67
C TRP A 96 -8.17 -22.78 -9.34
N LEU A 97 -7.89 -24.04 -9.70
CA LEU A 97 -8.89 -24.91 -10.34
C LEU A 97 -10.20 -25.03 -9.54
N ARG A 98 -10.10 -25.08 -8.20
CA ARG A 98 -11.27 -25.09 -7.31
C ARG A 98 -11.96 -23.72 -7.24
N ARG A 99 -11.19 -22.64 -7.13
CA ARG A 99 -11.71 -21.27 -6.97
C ARG A 99 -12.33 -20.73 -8.26
N ALA A 100 -11.73 -21.02 -9.42
CA ALA A 100 -12.19 -20.57 -10.74
C ALA A 100 -13.64 -20.97 -11.03
N ARG A 101 -14.05 -22.18 -10.61
CA ARG A 101 -15.44 -22.65 -10.75
C ARG A 101 -16.45 -21.77 -10.02
N ARG A 102 -16.10 -21.34 -8.80
CA ARG A 102 -16.95 -20.45 -8.00
C ARG A 102 -16.96 -19.04 -8.60
N LEU A 103 -15.78 -18.50 -8.90
CA LEU A 103 -15.63 -17.16 -9.45
C LEU A 103 -16.32 -17.00 -10.81
N GLY A 104 -16.21 -17.99 -11.70
CA GLY A 104 -16.90 -17.99 -12.99
C GLY A 104 -18.41 -17.95 -12.85
N LYS A 105 -18.98 -18.50 -11.77
CA LYS A 105 -20.42 -18.38 -11.49
C LYS A 105 -20.79 -17.01 -10.93
N GLU A 106 -20.01 -16.51 -9.97
CA GLU A 106 -20.27 -15.26 -9.24
C GLU A 106 -20.03 -13.99 -10.06
N HIS A 107 -19.12 -14.04 -11.03
CA HIS A 107 -18.65 -12.86 -11.78
C HIS A 107 -18.76 -13.03 -13.29
N ALA A 108 -19.59 -13.96 -13.76
CA ALA A 108 -19.98 -14.06 -15.16
C ALA A 108 -20.79 -12.83 -15.60
N ASN A 109 -20.42 -12.25 -16.74
CA ASN A 109 -21.26 -11.28 -17.43
C ASN A 109 -22.40 -11.99 -18.16
N ARG A 110 -23.45 -12.37 -17.42
CA ARG A 110 -24.56 -13.19 -17.96
C ARG A 110 -25.23 -12.58 -19.21
N PRO A 111 -25.59 -11.28 -19.25
CA PRO A 111 -26.19 -10.70 -20.45
C PRO A 111 -25.33 -10.86 -21.72
N LEU A 112 -24.01 -10.73 -21.58
CA LEU A 112 -23.06 -10.94 -22.69
C LEU A 112 -22.95 -12.41 -23.06
N ILE A 113 -22.77 -13.29 -22.08
CA ILE A 113 -22.65 -14.74 -22.30
C ILE A 113 -23.90 -15.29 -22.99
N ASP A 114 -25.10 -14.87 -22.58
CA ASP A 114 -26.36 -15.31 -23.18
C ASP A 114 -26.48 -14.85 -24.65
N ALA A 115 -26.07 -13.60 -24.93
CA ALA A 115 -26.04 -13.07 -26.30
C ALA A 115 -25.04 -13.81 -27.21
N LEU A 116 -23.88 -14.23 -26.66
CA LEU A 116 -22.88 -14.99 -27.39
C LEU A 116 -23.32 -16.44 -27.61
N ASN A 117 -23.89 -17.09 -26.60
CA ASN A 117 -24.38 -18.46 -26.71
C ASN A 117 -25.52 -18.58 -27.74
N ALA A 118 -26.35 -17.54 -27.90
CA ALA A 118 -27.39 -17.49 -28.93
C ALA A 118 -26.86 -17.49 -30.38
N ARG A 119 -25.58 -17.15 -30.59
CA ARG A 119 -24.92 -17.14 -31.91
C ARG A 119 -24.40 -18.51 -32.34
N GLY A 120 -24.31 -19.45 -31.41
CA GLY A 120 -23.68 -20.76 -31.61
C GLY A 120 -22.15 -20.69 -31.52
N PRO A 121 -21.49 -21.85 -31.26
CA PRO A 121 -20.08 -21.88 -30.89
C PRO A 121 -19.13 -21.41 -31.98
N ALA A 122 -19.44 -21.70 -33.25
CA ALA A 122 -18.56 -21.44 -34.39
C ALA A 122 -18.23 -19.96 -34.63
N ALA A 123 -19.03 -19.03 -34.10
CA ALA A 123 -18.83 -17.60 -34.27
C ALA A 123 -17.95 -16.96 -33.18
N VAL A 124 -17.75 -17.62 -32.03
CA VAL A 124 -17.20 -16.97 -30.83
C VAL A 124 -15.75 -17.41 -30.57
N ILE A 125 -14.84 -16.43 -30.56
CA ILE A 125 -13.43 -16.61 -30.23
C ILE A 125 -13.11 -15.72 -29.01
N ILE A 126 -12.60 -16.34 -27.95
CA ILE A 126 -12.13 -15.57 -26.78
C ILE A 126 -10.68 -15.21 -27.03
N ILE A 127 -10.34 -13.94 -26.89
CA ILE A 127 -8.96 -13.46 -27.01
C ILE A 127 -8.55 -12.68 -25.77
N THR A 128 -7.47 -13.10 -25.13
CA THR A 128 -7.05 -12.52 -23.84
C THR A 128 -5.53 -12.50 -23.69
N ASN A 129 -5.04 -11.48 -22.99
CA ASN A 129 -3.67 -11.42 -22.51
C ASN A 129 -3.44 -12.29 -21.25
N GLY A 130 -4.50 -12.86 -20.67
CA GLY A 130 -4.41 -13.85 -19.61
C GLY A 130 -3.72 -15.13 -20.07
N PHE A 131 -3.31 -15.97 -19.12
CA PHE A 131 -2.47 -17.13 -19.41
C PHE A 131 -3.29 -18.40 -19.60
N ALA A 132 -2.96 -19.20 -20.64
CA ALA A 132 -3.70 -20.40 -21.01
C ALA A 132 -4.03 -21.36 -19.83
N PRO A 133 -3.09 -21.71 -18.92
CA PRO A 133 -3.39 -22.57 -17.77
C PRO A 133 -4.39 -21.97 -16.77
N ILE A 134 -4.49 -20.65 -16.73
CA ILE A 134 -5.39 -19.92 -15.83
C ILE A 134 -6.77 -19.82 -16.46
N VAL A 135 -6.83 -19.30 -17.69
CA VAL A 135 -8.08 -18.95 -18.35
C VAL A 135 -8.91 -20.17 -18.74
N GLY A 136 -8.29 -21.31 -19.06
CA GLY A 136 -9.02 -22.50 -19.47
C GLY A 136 -10.04 -22.98 -18.43
N ALA A 137 -9.63 -23.04 -17.15
CA ALA A 137 -10.52 -23.42 -16.05
C ALA A 137 -11.65 -22.41 -15.82
N LEU A 138 -11.37 -21.12 -16.06
CA LEU A 138 -12.33 -20.04 -15.88
C LEU A 138 -13.36 -20.01 -17.02
N VAL A 139 -12.91 -20.11 -18.28
CA VAL A 139 -13.79 -20.16 -19.45
C VAL A 139 -14.76 -21.34 -19.36
N SER A 140 -14.26 -22.51 -18.97
CA SER A 140 -15.11 -23.69 -18.71
C SER A 140 -16.19 -23.41 -17.64
N ALA A 141 -15.87 -22.63 -16.61
CA ALA A 141 -16.80 -22.28 -15.54
C ALA A 141 -17.81 -21.18 -15.93
N LEU A 142 -17.47 -20.29 -16.86
CA LEU A 142 -18.36 -19.23 -17.35
C LEU A 142 -19.54 -19.82 -18.13
N GLY A 143 -19.33 -20.95 -18.82
CA GLY A 143 -20.35 -21.62 -19.64
C GLY A 143 -20.58 -20.92 -20.98
N VAL A 144 -19.53 -20.29 -21.53
CA VAL A 144 -19.55 -19.68 -22.86
C VAL A 144 -19.21 -20.73 -23.92
N SER A 145 -20.05 -20.84 -24.94
CA SER A 145 -19.84 -21.69 -26.10
C SER A 145 -18.86 -21.00 -27.06
N ALA A 146 -17.57 -21.04 -26.74
CA ALA A 146 -16.52 -20.50 -27.62
C ALA A 146 -15.91 -21.61 -28.48
N HIS A 147 -15.71 -21.33 -29.78
CA HIS A 147 -14.97 -22.21 -30.69
C HIS A 147 -13.51 -22.35 -30.28
N GLN A 148 -12.89 -21.24 -29.88
CA GLN A 148 -11.46 -21.19 -29.58
C GLN A 148 -11.16 -20.16 -28.49
N VAL A 149 -10.12 -20.43 -27.71
CA VAL A 149 -9.54 -19.49 -26.74
C VAL A 149 -8.09 -19.21 -27.13
N VAL A 150 -7.81 -17.95 -27.48
CA VAL A 150 -6.48 -17.42 -27.78
C VAL A 150 -5.96 -16.71 -26.53
N ALA A 151 -4.99 -17.32 -25.86
CA ALA A 151 -4.42 -16.84 -24.60
C ALA A 151 -2.90 -16.91 -24.62
N ALA A 152 -2.25 -16.11 -23.79
CA ALA A 152 -0.79 -16.10 -23.68
C ALA A 152 -0.25 -17.40 -23.06
N GLY A 153 0.89 -17.87 -23.56
CA GLY A 153 1.63 -18.98 -22.96
C GLY A 153 2.34 -18.59 -21.65
N LEU A 154 2.57 -19.56 -20.77
CA LEU A 154 3.37 -19.38 -19.54
C LEU A 154 4.83 -19.81 -19.69
N SER A 155 5.19 -20.43 -20.81
CA SER A 155 6.57 -20.87 -21.11
C SER A 155 7.48 -19.73 -21.57
N SER A 156 6.91 -18.70 -22.20
CA SER A 156 7.63 -17.57 -22.79
C SER A 156 6.89 -16.25 -22.62
N ALA A 157 7.63 -15.16 -22.44
CA ALA A 157 7.08 -13.81 -22.37
C ALA A 157 6.68 -13.24 -23.75
N ARG A 158 6.92 -14.00 -24.85
CA ARG A 158 6.73 -13.56 -26.24
C ARG A 158 5.32 -13.02 -26.48
N ASP A 159 4.30 -13.78 -26.12
CA ASP A 159 2.90 -13.42 -26.41
C ASP A 159 2.51 -12.09 -25.74
N ARG A 160 2.94 -11.89 -24.47
CA ARG A 160 2.73 -10.63 -23.75
C ARG A 160 3.53 -9.47 -24.36
N ARG A 161 4.72 -9.74 -24.92
CA ARG A 161 5.57 -8.72 -25.56
C ARG A 161 5.01 -8.26 -26.90
N ILE A 162 4.55 -9.18 -27.75
CA ILE A 162 4.02 -8.83 -29.09
C ILE A 162 2.62 -8.20 -29.02
N GLY A 163 1.89 -8.46 -27.93
CA GLY A 163 0.58 -7.90 -27.66
C GLY A 163 -0.57 -8.63 -28.36
N LYS A 164 -1.79 -8.24 -28.00
CA LYS A 164 -3.02 -8.95 -28.33
C LYS A 164 -3.31 -9.01 -29.84
N LEU A 165 -3.08 -7.90 -30.56
CA LEU A 165 -3.25 -7.84 -32.02
C LEU A 165 -2.36 -8.87 -32.74
N ARG A 166 -1.04 -8.82 -32.50
CA ARG A 166 -0.11 -9.74 -33.17
C ARG A 166 -0.39 -11.19 -32.80
N MET A 167 -0.74 -11.45 -31.54
CA MET A 167 -1.18 -12.78 -31.11
C MET A 167 -2.47 -13.24 -31.82
N ALA A 168 -3.44 -12.34 -32.04
CA ALA A 168 -4.65 -12.63 -32.82
C ALA A 168 -4.29 -13.00 -34.26
N GLN A 169 -3.48 -12.17 -34.92
CA GLN A 169 -3.07 -12.35 -36.32
C GLN A 169 -2.32 -13.66 -36.52
N GLU A 170 -1.38 -13.99 -35.64
CA GLU A 170 -0.60 -15.25 -35.72
C GLU A 170 -1.44 -16.51 -35.51
N ARG A 171 -2.53 -16.42 -34.73
CA ARG A 171 -3.34 -17.59 -34.33
C ARG A 171 -4.62 -17.76 -35.15
N LEU A 172 -5.18 -16.66 -35.67
CA LEU A 172 -6.46 -16.62 -36.36
C LEU A 172 -6.32 -16.19 -37.83
N GLY A 173 -5.20 -15.57 -38.20
CA GLY A 173 -4.97 -14.96 -39.50
C GLY A 173 -5.48 -13.51 -39.58
N ASP A 174 -4.80 -12.69 -40.39
CA ASP A 174 -5.14 -11.27 -40.59
C ASP A 174 -6.57 -11.06 -41.09
N ARG A 175 -7.02 -11.95 -41.99
CA ARG A 175 -8.38 -11.88 -42.56
C ARG A 175 -9.45 -12.02 -41.48
N THR A 176 -9.31 -13.01 -40.60
CA THR A 176 -10.27 -13.25 -39.50
C THR A 176 -10.35 -12.04 -38.58
N VAL A 177 -9.20 -11.43 -38.24
CA VAL A 177 -9.18 -10.21 -37.42
C VAL A 177 -9.87 -9.05 -38.15
N ALA A 178 -9.54 -8.82 -39.41
CA ALA A 178 -10.12 -7.75 -40.22
C ALA A 178 -11.63 -7.89 -40.42
N GLU A 179 -12.16 -9.11 -40.57
CA GLU A 179 -13.57 -9.38 -40.78
C GLU A 179 -14.38 -9.47 -39.47
N SER A 180 -13.72 -9.39 -38.30
CA SER A 180 -14.36 -9.61 -37.01
C SER A 180 -15.02 -8.37 -36.39
N LEU A 181 -15.92 -8.64 -35.44
CA LEU A 181 -16.32 -7.71 -34.40
C LEU A 181 -15.46 -7.98 -33.16
N VAL A 182 -14.78 -6.96 -32.66
CA VAL A 182 -13.96 -7.06 -31.45
C VAL A 182 -14.67 -6.34 -30.30
N LEU A 183 -14.84 -7.02 -29.17
CA LEU A 183 -15.36 -6.43 -27.94
C LEU A 183 -14.30 -6.50 -26.83
N SER A 184 -13.96 -5.34 -26.27
CA SER A 184 -13.05 -5.20 -25.12
C SER A 184 -13.51 -4.06 -24.22
N ASP A 185 -13.08 -4.07 -22.96
CA ASP A 185 -13.21 -2.95 -22.02
C ASP A 185 -11.91 -2.14 -21.90
N SER A 186 -10.80 -2.63 -22.46
CA SER A 186 -9.47 -2.08 -22.23
C SER A 186 -8.96 -1.19 -23.37
N LEU A 187 -8.30 -0.09 -22.99
CA LEU A 187 -7.59 0.78 -23.93
C LEU A 187 -6.30 0.16 -24.46
N ASP A 188 -5.76 -0.84 -23.78
CA ASP A 188 -4.58 -1.57 -24.27
C ASP A 188 -4.89 -2.36 -25.54
N ASP A 189 -6.18 -2.60 -25.82
CA ASP A 189 -6.66 -3.31 -27.00
C ASP A 189 -6.98 -2.39 -28.18
N LEU A 190 -6.71 -1.08 -28.08
CA LEU A 190 -6.91 -0.12 -29.18
C LEU A 190 -6.30 -0.59 -30.53
N PRO A 191 -5.07 -1.14 -30.60
CA PRO A 191 -4.53 -1.66 -31.85
C PRO A 191 -5.37 -2.80 -32.45
N LEU A 192 -5.96 -3.66 -31.61
CA LEU A 192 -6.83 -4.75 -32.07
C LEU A 192 -8.19 -4.21 -32.54
N LEU A 193 -8.77 -3.26 -31.80
CA LEU A 193 -10.00 -2.58 -32.18
C LEU A 193 -9.85 -1.84 -33.51
N ASP A 194 -8.72 -1.15 -33.73
CA ASP A 194 -8.44 -0.43 -34.97
C ASP A 194 -8.24 -1.36 -36.19
N ALA A 195 -7.96 -2.65 -35.97
CA ALA A 195 -7.69 -3.62 -37.02
C ALA A 195 -8.91 -4.45 -37.45
N CYS A 196 -10.08 -4.27 -36.81
CA CYS A 196 -11.27 -5.08 -37.04
C CYS A 196 -12.39 -4.32 -37.78
N ARG A 197 -13.40 -5.05 -38.26
CA ARG A 197 -14.55 -4.48 -38.99
C ARG A 197 -15.49 -3.69 -38.08
N ARG A 198 -15.76 -4.20 -36.86
CA ARG A 198 -16.68 -3.58 -35.91
C ARG A 198 -16.07 -3.52 -34.51
N PRO A 199 -15.36 -2.44 -34.17
CA PRO A 199 -14.79 -2.27 -32.83
C PRO A 199 -15.85 -1.85 -31.81
N LEU A 200 -15.83 -2.49 -30.64
CA LEU A 200 -16.66 -2.15 -29.50
C LEU A 200 -15.79 -2.03 -28.25
N LEU A 201 -15.67 -0.81 -27.73
CA LEU A 201 -15.06 -0.54 -26.43
C LEU A 201 -16.18 -0.29 -25.41
N THR A 202 -16.38 -1.21 -24.46
CA THR A 202 -17.53 -1.18 -23.54
C THR A 202 -17.11 -1.40 -22.10
N ILE A 203 -17.43 -0.46 -21.21
CA ILE A 203 -17.23 -0.62 -19.76
C ILE A 203 -18.48 -1.24 -19.14
N TRP A 204 -18.31 -2.39 -18.48
CA TRP A 204 -19.42 -3.13 -17.87
C TRP A 204 -19.68 -2.65 -16.43
N PRO A 205 -20.94 -2.35 -16.05
CA PRO A 205 -21.25 -1.84 -14.70
C PRO A 205 -20.83 -2.76 -13.53
N GLY A 206 -20.76 -4.07 -13.79
CA GLY A 206 -20.34 -5.06 -12.81
C GLY A 206 -18.83 -5.30 -12.75
N ALA A 207 -18.05 -4.79 -13.72
CA ALA A 207 -16.61 -5.00 -13.79
C ALA A 207 -15.91 -4.28 -12.64
N ARG A 208 -15.04 -5.01 -11.93
CA ARG A 208 -14.31 -4.47 -10.77
C ARG A 208 -12.91 -5.07 -10.66
N PHE A 209 -11.90 -4.24 -10.90
CA PHE A 209 -10.53 -4.60 -10.59
C PHE A 209 -10.32 -4.84 -9.08
N ARG A 210 -9.63 -5.92 -8.74
CA ARG A 210 -9.19 -6.22 -7.37
C ARG A 210 -7.77 -6.75 -7.41
N ALA A 211 -6.84 -6.03 -6.80
CA ALA A 211 -5.47 -6.48 -6.69
C ALA A 211 -5.35 -7.79 -5.89
N ALA A 212 -4.49 -8.68 -6.34
CA ALA A 212 -4.17 -9.92 -5.68
C ALA A 212 -3.64 -9.67 -4.27
N LEU A 213 -3.95 -10.58 -3.35
CA LEU A 213 -3.48 -10.59 -1.98
C LEU A 213 -3.92 -9.35 -1.18
N ALA A 214 -4.89 -8.56 -1.66
CA ALA A 214 -5.45 -7.41 -0.95
C ALA A 214 -6.03 -7.76 0.44
N GLN A 215 -6.40 -9.04 0.65
CA GLN A 215 -6.91 -9.56 1.92
C GLN A 215 -5.81 -10.12 2.84
N THR A 216 -4.55 -10.08 2.41
CA THR A 216 -3.40 -10.42 3.24
C THR A 216 -2.95 -9.17 3.97
N TYR A 217 -2.91 -9.26 5.31
CA TYR A 217 -2.48 -8.13 6.14
C TYR A 217 -0.96 -8.06 6.20
N LEU A 218 -0.43 -6.87 5.93
CA LEU A 218 0.96 -6.50 6.15
C LEU A 218 1.00 -5.16 6.90
N PRO A 219 1.78 -5.05 8.00
CA PRO A 219 1.91 -3.79 8.73
C PRO A 219 2.30 -2.62 7.83
N GLY A 220 1.62 -1.49 7.98
CA GLY A 220 1.90 -0.25 7.23
C GLY A 220 1.12 -0.13 5.91
N GLN A 221 0.40 -1.17 5.47
CA GLN A 221 -0.42 -1.07 4.26
C GLN A 221 -1.58 -0.10 4.43
N TYR A 222 -2.29 -0.17 5.56
CA TYR A 222 -3.38 0.76 5.82
C TYR A 222 -2.85 2.19 5.92
N LEU A 223 -1.72 2.38 6.60
CA LEU A 223 -1.08 3.68 6.71
C LEU A 223 -0.69 4.27 5.34
N SER A 224 -0.07 3.47 4.47
CA SER A 224 0.47 3.92 3.18
C SER A 224 -0.55 4.04 2.06
N GLN A 225 -1.60 3.22 2.06
CA GLN A 225 -2.58 3.16 0.97
C GLN A 225 -3.91 3.81 1.33
N VAL A 226 -4.26 3.87 2.62
CA VAL A 226 -5.55 4.41 3.07
C VAL A 226 -5.35 5.70 3.86
N LYS A 227 -4.58 5.69 4.95
CA LYS A 227 -4.49 6.84 5.86
C LYS A 227 -3.71 8.03 5.26
N ARG A 228 -2.60 7.74 4.57
CA ARG A 228 -1.64 8.72 4.02
C ARG A 228 -1.19 8.34 2.61
N PRO A 229 -2.13 8.22 1.64
CA PRO A 229 -1.81 7.81 0.28
C PRO A 229 -0.84 8.81 -0.37
N GLY A 230 0.22 8.31 -1.01
CA GLY A 230 1.20 9.12 -1.74
C GLY A 230 2.21 9.92 -0.89
N GLU A 231 1.97 10.10 0.41
CA GLU A 231 2.81 10.96 1.27
C GLU A 231 4.19 10.35 1.61
N ARG A 232 4.42 9.07 1.28
CA ARG A 232 5.62 8.29 1.68
C ARG A 232 5.87 8.36 3.21
N TYR A 233 4.78 8.35 3.97
CA TYR A 233 4.78 8.63 5.41
C TYR A 233 5.63 7.66 6.23
N ILE A 234 5.70 6.38 5.86
CA ILE A 234 6.59 5.41 6.52
C ILE A 234 8.05 5.89 6.45
N ILE A 235 8.51 6.32 5.28
CA ILE A 235 9.90 6.78 5.12
C ILE A 235 10.09 8.13 5.80
N ARG A 236 9.22 9.10 5.52
CA ARG A 236 9.40 10.49 5.96
C ARG A 236 9.06 10.70 7.42
N GLY A 237 7.94 10.17 7.90
CA GLY A 237 7.41 10.42 9.24
C GLY A 237 7.78 9.36 10.28
N ILE A 238 8.02 8.11 9.87
CA ILE A 238 8.40 7.04 10.80
C ILE A 238 9.92 6.85 10.80
N LEU A 239 10.50 6.41 9.68
CA LEU A 239 11.93 6.07 9.65
C LEU A 239 12.82 7.29 9.88
N LYS A 240 12.61 8.38 9.15
CA LYS A 240 13.46 9.58 9.28
C LYS A 240 13.20 10.40 10.55
N GLU A 241 12.04 10.28 11.18
CA GLU A 241 11.71 11.12 12.35
C GLU A 241 11.62 10.33 13.63
N ASP A 242 10.82 9.26 13.70
CA ASP A 242 10.68 8.50 14.94
C ASP A 242 11.89 7.59 15.16
N PHE A 243 12.20 6.78 14.15
CA PHE A 243 13.21 5.73 14.29
C PHE A 243 14.63 6.30 14.44
N VAL A 244 14.97 7.39 13.74
CA VAL A 244 16.27 8.05 13.96
C VAL A 244 16.40 8.53 15.40
N PHE A 245 15.35 9.09 16.01
CA PHE A 245 15.40 9.50 17.41
C PHE A 245 15.50 8.30 18.36
N TRP A 246 14.79 7.20 18.06
CA TRP A 246 14.94 5.95 18.81
C TRP A 246 16.40 5.47 18.82
N LEU A 247 17.05 5.47 17.65
CA LEU A 247 18.44 5.08 17.50
C LEU A 247 19.38 6.05 18.21
N LEU A 248 19.30 7.34 17.91
CA LEU A 248 20.22 8.34 18.48
C LEU A 248 20.12 8.41 20.00
N ALA A 249 18.94 8.23 20.58
CA ALA A 249 18.76 8.28 22.04
C ALA A 249 19.33 7.06 22.79
N SER A 250 19.62 5.94 22.11
CA SER A 250 19.98 4.67 22.76
C SER A 250 21.25 4.00 22.24
N VAL A 251 21.64 4.23 20.98
CA VAL A 251 22.74 3.49 20.33
C VAL A 251 24.09 3.76 20.98
N GLY A 252 24.30 4.94 21.57
CA GLY A 252 25.50 5.27 22.32
C GLY A 252 25.71 4.43 23.58
N LEU A 253 24.65 3.77 24.07
CA LEU A 253 24.67 2.86 25.22
C LEU A 253 24.70 1.38 24.79
N ALA A 254 24.67 1.09 23.49
CA ALA A 254 24.57 -0.27 22.99
C ALA A 254 25.95 -0.95 22.91
N ALA A 255 26.08 -2.13 23.54
CA ALA A 255 27.29 -2.94 23.44
C ALA A 255 27.51 -3.49 22.02
N MET A 256 26.43 -3.82 21.30
CA MET A 256 26.45 -4.36 19.93
C MET A 256 25.62 -3.49 18.99
N PRO A 257 26.16 -2.36 18.46
CA PRO A 257 25.37 -1.35 17.75
C PRO A 257 24.58 -1.87 16.54
N VAL A 258 25.14 -2.84 15.79
CA VAL A 258 24.47 -3.40 14.61
C VAL A 258 23.24 -4.22 15.00
N LEU A 259 23.38 -5.12 15.99
CA LEU A 259 22.25 -5.91 16.51
C LEU A 259 21.22 -5.00 17.18
N HIS A 260 21.68 -3.94 17.86
CA HIS A 260 20.81 -2.93 18.45
C HIS A 260 19.93 -2.26 17.39
N VAL A 261 20.50 -1.78 16.29
CA VAL A 261 19.73 -1.15 15.21
C VAL A 261 18.73 -2.12 14.60
N ALA A 262 19.12 -3.38 14.37
CA ALA A 262 18.23 -4.41 13.85
C ALA A 262 17.07 -4.73 14.81
N GLY A 263 17.37 -4.92 16.10
CA GLY A 263 16.39 -5.15 17.15
C GLY A 263 15.43 -3.98 17.32
N MET A 264 15.94 -2.75 17.31
CA MET A 264 15.12 -1.54 17.32
C MET A 264 14.18 -1.45 16.12
N GLY A 265 14.63 -1.87 14.93
CA GLY A 265 13.80 -1.93 13.72
C GLY A 265 12.65 -2.93 13.86
N LEU A 266 12.90 -4.07 14.51
CA LEU A 266 11.87 -5.07 14.81
C LEU A 266 10.90 -4.61 15.91
N LEU A 267 11.36 -3.90 16.95
CA LEU A 267 10.46 -3.25 17.91
C LEU A 267 9.60 -2.18 17.24
N LEU A 268 10.16 -1.40 16.31
CA LEU A 268 9.41 -0.40 15.55
C LEU A 268 8.30 -1.07 14.72
N LEU A 269 8.61 -2.17 14.02
CA LEU A 269 7.62 -2.95 13.28
C LEU A 269 6.52 -3.49 14.21
N SER A 270 6.93 -4.01 15.38
CA SER A 270 6.00 -4.52 16.40
C SER A 270 5.04 -3.44 16.90
N PHE A 271 5.59 -2.28 17.27
CA PHE A 271 4.82 -1.11 17.72
C PHE A 271 3.84 -0.65 16.64
N TRP A 272 4.32 -0.48 15.40
CA TRP A 272 3.50 0.05 14.31
C TRP A 272 2.41 -0.89 13.83
N ALA A 273 2.58 -2.21 13.98
CA ALA A 273 1.51 -3.16 13.72
C ALA A 273 0.28 -2.87 14.61
N ILE A 274 0.49 -2.54 15.90
CA ILE A 274 -0.61 -2.21 16.82
C ILE A 274 -1.06 -0.75 16.67
N TYR A 275 -0.11 0.18 16.50
CA TYR A 275 -0.43 1.60 16.30
C TYR A 275 -1.32 1.83 15.07
N GLU A 276 -1.10 1.07 13.98
CA GLU A 276 -1.94 1.10 12.78
C GLU A 276 -3.39 0.68 13.08
N LEU A 277 -3.62 -0.28 13.97
CA LEU A 277 -4.97 -0.67 14.38
C LEU A 277 -5.70 0.48 15.09
N GLY A 278 -4.97 1.32 15.81
CA GLY A 278 -5.48 2.58 16.38
C GLY A 278 -5.98 3.55 15.32
N TYR A 279 -5.26 3.71 14.21
CA TYR A 279 -5.71 4.52 13.07
C TYR A 279 -6.93 3.92 12.36
N VAL A 280 -6.96 2.60 12.20
CA VAL A 280 -8.13 1.91 11.63
C VAL A 280 -9.38 2.15 12.47
N ASP A 281 -9.28 2.05 13.81
CA ASP A 281 -10.41 2.35 14.70
C ASP A 281 -10.79 3.83 14.63
N ASN A 282 -9.83 4.75 14.61
CA ASN A 282 -10.08 6.18 14.51
C ASN A 282 -10.95 6.52 13.28
N ASP A 283 -10.58 5.99 12.12
CA ASP A 283 -11.27 6.30 10.86
C ASP A 283 -12.66 5.67 10.81
N ARG A 284 -12.82 4.46 11.35
CA ARG A 284 -14.13 3.81 11.49
C ARG A 284 -15.08 4.57 12.40
N VAL A 285 -14.55 5.16 13.46
CA VAL A 285 -15.33 5.87 14.47
C VAL A 285 -15.68 7.26 13.97
N ALA A 286 -14.72 7.95 13.35
CA ALA A 286 -14.99 9.20 12.65
C ALA A 286 -16.09 9.02 11.60
N ALA A 287 -15.98 8.01 10.74
CA ALA A 287 -16.98 7.73 9.70
C ALA A 287 -18.40 7.49 10.25
N ARG A 288 -18.52 6.99 11.49
CA ARG A 288 -19.81 6.63 12.08
C ARG A 288 -20.41 7.72 12.96
N TYR A 289 -19.59 8.51 13.62
CA TYR A 289 -20.04 9.40 14.69
C TYR A 289 -19.59 10.86 14.55
N GLU A 290 -18.59 11.18 13.72
CA GLU A 290 -18.20 12.58 13.48
C GLU A 290 -19.06 13.19 12.36
N SER A 291 -19.51 14.43 12.55
CA SER A 291 -20.26 15.19 11.52
C SER A 291 -19.43 15.62 10.32
N ASP A 292 -18.12 15.74 10.51
CA ASP A 292 -17.13 16.11 9.47
C ASP A 292 -15.89 15.20 9.60
N PRO A 293 -15.97 13.95 9.11
CA PRO A 293 -14.88 12.99 9.24
C PRO A 293 -13.80 13.24 8.17
N LYS A 294 -12.54 13.36 8.60
CA LYS A 294 -11.39 13.52 7.69
C LYS A 294 -10.91 12.17 7.17
N LEU A 295 -11.61 11.62 6.17
CA LEU A 295 -11.31 10.35 5.52
C LEU A 295 -10.72 10.58 4.12
N SER A 296 -9.77 9.74 3.72
CA SER A 296 -9.27 9.76 2.35
C SER A 296 -10.26 9.09 1.39
N ALA A 297 -10.18 9.41 0.10
CA ALA A 297 -10.96 8.70 -0.92
C ALA A 297 -10.71 7.18 -0.89
N ALA A 298 -9.47 6.76 -0.60
CA ALA A 298 -9.08 5.36 -0.50
C ALA A 298 -9.78 4.60 0.65
N TYR A 299 -10.23 5.30 1.70
CA TYR A 299 -11.00 4.67 2.79
C TYR A 299 -12.30 4.04 2.28
N HIS A 300 -13.01 4.73 1.38
CA HIS A 300 -14.28 4.27 0.83
C HIS A 300 -14.13 3.12 -0.18
N LEU A 301 -12.94 2.97 -0.76
CA LEU A 301 -12.63 1.95 -1.77
C LEU A 301 -12.13 0.63 -1.14
N ALA A 302 -11.87 0.61 0.18
CA ALA A 302 -11.39 -0.52 0.99
C ALA A 302 -10.31 -1.42 0.33
N PRO A 303 -9.14 -0.88 -0.09
CA PRO A 303 -8.16 -1.64 -0.86
C PRO A 303 -7.28 -2.61 -0.04
N VAL A 304 -7.40 -2.67 1.30
CA VAL A 304 -6.47 -3.43 2.15
C VAL A 304 -7.14 -4.15 3.34
N ALA A 305 -6.55 -5.27 3.75
CA ALA A 305 -6.99 -6.04 4.90
C ALA A 305 -6.80 -5.29 6.22
N THR A 306 -7.83 -5.26 7.06
CA THR A 306 -7.78 -4.68 8.42
C THR A 306 -8.26 -5.67 9.50
N PRO A 307 -7.64 -6.85 9.60
CA PRO A 307 -8.02 -7.88 10.57
C PRO A 307 -7.65 -7.49 12.01
N ARG A 308 -8.40 -8.01 12.98
CA ARG A 308 -8.18 -7.71 14.42
C ARG A 308 -7.00 -8.47 15.03
N VAL A 309 -6.75 -9.71 14.59
CA VAL A 309 -5.79 -10.63 15.25
C VAL A 309 -4.40 -10.61 14.60
N ARG A 310 -4.32 -10.55 13.26
CA ARG A 310 -3.01 -10.61 12.56
C ARG A 310 -2.02 -9.51 12.96
N PRO A 311 -2.43 -8.26 13.30
CA PRO A 311 -1.52 -7.26 13.84
C PRO A 311 -0.80 -7.72 15.11
N TRP A 312 -1.49 -8.43 16.01
CA TRP A 312 -0.90 -8.97 17.24
C TRP A 312 0.11 -10.09 16.97
N ILE A 313 -0.17 -10.96 16.00
CA ILE A 313 0.79 -12.00 15.58
C ILE A 313 2.08 -11.34 15.07
N TRP A 314 1.97 -10.34 14.20
CA TRP A 314 3.13 -9.56 13.74
C TRP A 314 3.86 -8.90 14.90
N ALA A 315 3.12 -8.26 15.80
CA ALA A 315 3.70 -7.56 16.93
C ALA A 315 4.49 -8.49 17.86
N LEU A 316 3.92 -9.65 18.21
CA LEU A 316 4.57 -10.63 19.09
C LEU A 316 5.79 -11.28 18.44
N VAL A 317 5.67 -11.74 17.18
CA VAL A 317 6.80 -12.35 16.47
C VAL A 317 7.95 -11.35 16.31
N SER A 318 7.67 -10.12 15.88
CA SER A 318 8.70 -9.10 15.74
C SER A 318 9.30 -8.68 17.09
N ALA A 319 8.50 -8.58 18.15
CA ALA A 319 8.99 -8.26 19.50
C ALA A 319 9.94 -9.35 20.04
N THR A 320 9.57 -10.62 19.92
CA THR A 320 10.41 -11.74 20.37
C THR A 320 11.76 -11.72 19.66
N LEU A 321 11.77 -11.57 18.34
CA LEU A 321 13.01 -11.47 17.56
C LEU A 321 13.81 -10.22 17.95
N ALA A 322 13.14 -9.09 18.18
CA ALA A 322 13.81 -7.86 18.62
C ALA A 322 14.53 -8.04 19.95
N ILE A 323 13.87 -8.64 20.95
CA ILE A 323 14.43 -8.86 22.29
C ILE A 323 15.64 -9.78 22.22
N ILE A 324 15.58 -10.85 21.41
CA ILE A 324 16.74 -11.73 21.16
C ILE A 324 17.94 -10.91 20.66
N LEU A 325 17.73 -10.02 19.68
CA LEU A 325 18.82 -9.19 19.13
C LEU A 325 19.32 -8.13 20.11
N LEU A 326 18.42 -7.51 20.88
CA LEU A 326 18.75 -6.43 21.82
C LEU A 326 19.47 -6.92 23.08
N ARG A 327 19.21 -8.17 23.52
CA ARG A 327 19.83 -8.75 24.70
C ARG A 327 21.12 -9.54 24.38
N TRP A 328 21.34 -9.90 23.12
CA TRP A 328 22.51 -10.68 22.71
C TRP A 328 23.84 -10.03 23.17
N PRO A 329 24.79 -10.81 23.72
CA PRO A 329 24.79 -12.28 23.85
C PRO A 329 24.09 -12.83 25.10
N ALA A 330 23.56 -11.97 25.96
CA ALA A 330 22.79 -12.42 27.13
C ALA A 330 21.46 -13.07 26.68
N PRO A 331 20.94 -14.05 27.44
CA PRO A 331 19.66 -14.67 27.11
C PRO A 331 18.52 -13.64 27.22
N PRO A 332 17.53 -13.68 26.30
CA PRO A 332 16.36 -12.82 26.38
C PRO A 332 15.53 -13.16 27.62
N SER A 333 15.00 -12.13 28.30
CA SER A 333 14.11 -12.33 29.43
C SER A 333 12.65 -12.41 28.97
N ALA A 334 11.89 -13.38 29.50
CA ALA A 334 10.44 -13.44 29.27
C ALA A 334 9.73 -12.17 29.78
N TRP A 335 10.28 -11.52 30.80
CA TRP A 335 9.75 -10.25 31.32
C TRP A 335 9.84 -9.12 30.32
N ASP A 336 10.86 -9.09 29.45
CA ASP A 336 10.95 -8.07 28.39
C ASP A 336 9.74 -8.17 27.45
N LEU A 337 9.34 -9.40 27.10
CA LEU A 337 8.19 -9.63 26.25
C LEU A 337 6.87 -9.28 26.96
N VAL A 338 6.76 -9.57 28.26
CA VAL A 338 5.59 -9.20 29.07
C VAL A 338 5.45 -7.68 29.15
N ILE A 339 6.53 -6.96 29.47
CA ILE A 339 6.55 -5.49 29.56
C ILE A 339 6.18 -4.87 28.21
N TRP A 340 6.79 -5.35 27.12
CA TRP A 340 6.48 -4.85 25.79
C TRP A 340 5.03 -5.12 25.39
N THR A 341 4.53 -6.34 25.63
CA THR A 341 3.15 -6.70 25.33
C THR A 341 2.16 -5.87 26.15
N ALA A 342 2.44 -5.64 27.43
CA ALA A 342 1.65 -4.78 28.29
C ALA A 342 1.61 -3.33 27.75
N LEU A 343 2.74 -2.80 27.27
CA LEU A 343 2.79 -1.50 26.61
C LEU A 343 1.92 -1.47 25.34
N LEU A 344 1.95 -2.51 24.50
CA LEU A 344 1.13 -2.58 23.29
C LEU A 344 -0.38 -2.66 23.62
N VAL A 345 -0.75 -3.39 24.67
CA VAL A 345 -2.13 -3.42 25.19
C VAL A 345 -2.54 -2.04 25.70
N ALA A 346 -1.71 -1.39 26.51
CA ALA A 346 -1.96 -0.04 27.00
C ALA A 346 -2.13 0.96 25.85
N LEU A 347 -1.28 0.89 24.82
CA LEU A 347 -1.40 1.70 23.60
C LEU A 347 -2.74 1.47 22.90
N GLN A 348 -3.15 0.21 22.73
CA GLN A 348 -4.42 -0.14 22.07
C GLN A 348 -5.63 0.39 22.86
N LEU A 349 -5.59 0.30 24.19
CA LEU A 349 -6.61 0.84 25.08
C LEU A 349 -6.62 2.37 25.04
N TRP A 350 -5.45 3.01 25.02
CA TRP A 350 -5.30 4.46 24.92
C TRP A 350 -5.87 5.00 23.60
N PHE A 351 -5.65 4.30 22.49
CA PHE A 351 -6.29 4.62 21.22
C PHE A 351 -7.81 4.49 21.28
N ARG A 352 -8.33 3.42 21.88
CA ARG A 352 -9.78 3.25 22.04
C ARG A 352 -10.39 4.39 22.85
N PHE A 353 -9.75 4.78 23.95
CA PHE A 353 -10.17 5.93 24.74
C PHE A 353 -10.12 7.22 23.91
N TYR A 354 -8.95 7.55 23.34
CA TYR A 354 -8.73 8.73 22.50
C TYR A 354 -9.76 8.85 21.36
N ASN A 355 -10.05 7.74 20.66
CA ASN A 355 -10.96 7.72 19.51
C ASN A 355 -12.43 7.92 19.89
N ARG A 356 -12.81 7.77 21.16
CA ARG A 356 -14.20 7.96 21.62
C ARG A 356 -14.46 9.34 22.22
N LEU A 357 -13.43 10.19 22.30
CA LEU A 357 -13.56 11.57 22.74
C LEU A 357 -13.87 12.49 21.57
N ASP A 358 -14.58 13.58 21.87
CA ASP A 358 -14.82 14.64 20.91
C ASP A 358 -13.51 15.33 20.49
N LYS A 359 -13.60 16.14 19.43
CA LYS A 359 -12.44 16.77 18.80
C LYS A 359 -11.72 17.78 19.71
N GLN A 360 -12.41 18.40 20.67
CA GLN A 360 -11.82 19.37 21.60
C GLN A 360 -11.13 18.65 22.75
N THR A 361 -11.76 17.61 23.31
CA THR A 361 -11.19 16.87 24.45
C THR A 361 -10.00 16.00 24.05
N ARG A 362 -10.01 15.42 22.84
CA ARG A 362 -8.94 14.51 22.40
C ARG A 362 -7.55 15.13 22.31
N ILE A 363 -7.42 16.45 22.37
CA ILE A 363 -6.13 17.16 22.39
C ILE A 363 -5.21 16.67 23.51
N TRP A 364 -5.78 16.39 24.69
CA TRP A 364 -5.03 16.00 25.88
C TRP A 364 -4.45 14.58 25.76
N PRO A 365 -5.27 13.52 25.49
CA PRO A 365 -4.74 12.18 25.31
C PRO A 365 -3.86 12.03 24.05
N PHE A 366 -3.92 12.97 23.10
CA PHE A 366 -2.99 12.97 21.96
C PHE A 366 -1.53 13.06 22.39
N ALA A 367 -1.22 13.80 23.47
CA ALA A 367 0.13 13.87 24.03
C ALA A 367 0.64 12.48 24.41
N GLY A 368 -0.20 11.66 25.05
CA GLY A 368 0.12 10.26 25.39
C GLY A 368 0.41 9.40 24.16
N LEU A 369 -0.34 9.59 23.06
CA LEU A 369 -0.06 8.91 21.79
C LEU A 369 1.27 9.34 21.16
N GLN A 370 1.63 10.63 21.29
CA GLN A 370 2.92 11.12 20.81
C GLN A 370 4.07 10.61 21.69
N LEU A 371 3.89 10.55 23.01
CA LEU A 371 4.85 9.97 23.94
C LEU A 371 5.09 8.50 23.63
N ALA A 372 4.02 7.69 23.52
CA ALA A 372 4.14 6.28 23.18
C ALA A 372 4.89 6.10 21.85
N ARG A 373 4.55 6.90 20.84
CA ARG A 373 5.22 6.83 19.53
C ARG A 373 6.69 7.26 19.57
N ALA A 374 7.04 8.26 20.37
CA ALA A 374 8.40 8.76 20.47
C ALA A 374 9.29 7.87 21.33
N ALA A 375 8.76 7.29 22.42
CA ALA A 375 9.57 6.76 23.51
C ALA A 375 9.19 5.35 23.98
N SER A 376 8.25 4.63 23.33
CA SER A 376 7.83 3.30 23.80
C SER A 376 8.98 2.32 23.99
N PHE A 377 10.00 2.37 23.12
CA PHE A 377 11.17 1.49 23.19
C PHE A 377 11.96 1.63 24.50
N ALA A 378 11.87 2.79 25.16
CA ALA A 378 12.62 3.09 26.37
C ALA A 378 12.18 2.25 27.58
N VAL A 379 11.03 1.55 27.52
CA VAL A 379 10.64 0.59 28.57
C VAL A 379 11.53 -0.65 28.61
N LEU A 380 12.22 -0.97 27.51
CA LEU A 380 13.14 -2.11 27.41
C LEU A 380 14.60 -1.70 27.25
N VAL A 381 14.83 -0.57 26.59
CA VAL A 381 16.14 -0.14 26.12
C VAL A 381 16.56 1.12 26.88
N PRO A 382 17.75 1.13 27.50
CA PRO A 382 18.23 2.31 28.19
C PRO A 382 18.44 3.48 27.22
N ILE A 383 18.18 4.68 27.70
CA ILE A 383 18.39 5.93 26.97
C ILE A 383 19.26 6.87 27.79
N SER A 384 20.04 7.71 27.11
CA SER A 384 20.82 8.74 27.80
C SER A 384 19.91 9.88 28.30
N PRO A 385 20.31 10.65 29.33
CA PRO A 385 19.54 11.80 29.80
C PRO A 385 19.27 12.83 28.70
N ILE A 386 20.29 13.11 27.87
CA ILE A 386 20.13 14.01 26.72
C ILE A 386 19.22 13.41 25.64
N GLY A 387 19.25 12.08 25.47
CA GLY A 387 18.29 11.34 24.66
C GLY A 387 16.85 11.55 25.12
N ALA A 388 16.59 11.50 26.43
CA ALA A 388 15.28 11.77 27.01
C ALA A 388 14.80 13.21 26.68
N MET A 389 15.70 14.21 26.76
CA MET A 389 15.37 15.59 26.38
C MET A 389 15.01 15.71 24.89
N ALA A 390 15.73 15.01 24.02
CA ALA A 390 15.42 14.98 22.58
C ALA A 390 14.07 14.31 22.27
N LEU A 391 13.75 13.21 22.94
CA LEU A 391 12.44 12.55 22.83
C LEU A 391 11.32 13.47 23.33
N GLY A 392 11.51 14.11 24.49
CA GLY A 392 10.56 15.09 25.03
C GLY A 392 10.32 16.26 24.07
N ALA A 393 11.38 16.83 23.51
CA ALA A 393 11.29 17.88 22.49
C ALA A 393 10.51 17.43 21.26
N HIS A 394 10.71 16.19 20.81
CA HIS A 394 9.98 15.61 19.68
C HIS A 394 8.48 15.42 19.96
N VAL A 395 8.13 15.00 21.18
CA VAL A 395 6.74 14.89 21.65
C VAL A 395 6.08 16.27 21.66
N LEU A 396 6.71 17.26 22.30
CA LEU A 396 6.18 18.62 22.40
C LEU A 396 6.00 19.26 21.02
N ALA A 397 6.98 19.11 20.13
CA ALA A 397 6.90 19.66 18.77
C ALA A 397 5.76 19.07 17.93
N ARG A 398 5.29 17.86 18.23
CA ARG A 398 4.10 17.27 17.57
C ARG A 398 2.79 17.62 18.25
N TRP A 399 2.82 17.77 19.56
CA TRP A 399 1.62 18.06 20.34
C TRP A 399 1.19 19.53 20.21
N THR A 400 2.13 20.48 20.31
CA THR A 400 1.83 21.91 20.30
C THR A 400 1.08 22.37 19.04
N PRO A 401 1.47 21.99 17.81
CA PRO A 401 0.69 22.36 16.63
C PRO A 401 -0.71 21.77 16.62
N TYR A 402 -0.88 20.55 17.15
CA TYR A 402 -2.18 19.91 17.25
C TYR A 402 -3.10 20.63 18.25
N LEU A 403 -2.54 21.03 19.40
CA LEU A 403 -3.22 21.87 20.39
C LEU A 403 -3.70 23.17 19.75
N VAL A 404 -2.83 23.90 19.05
CA VAL A 404 -3.23 25.19 18.48
C VAL A 404 -4.21 25.06 17.32
N TYR A 405 -4.01 24.08 16.43
CA TYR A 405 -4.96 23.80 15.34
C TYR A 405 -6.38 23.55 15.89
N ARG A 406 -6.49 22.88 17.03
CA ARG A 406 -7.77 22.53 17.64
C ARG A 406 -8.41 23.64 18.45
N ILE A 407 -7.61 24.50 19.10
CA ILE A 407 -8.12 25.63 19.89
C ILE A 407 -8.47 26.82 18.99
N SER A 408 -7.61 27.16 18.03
CA SER A 408 -7.78 28.37 17.23
C SER A 408 -8.78 28.22 16.08
N GLY A 409 -9.14 26.98 15.70
CA GLY A 409 -10.01 26.68 14.57
C GLY A 409 -9.47 27.11 13.20
N ARG A 410 -8.30 27.75 13.16
CA ARG A 410 -7.61 28.20 11.96
C ARG A 410 -6.52 27.20 11.60
N ASP A 411 -6.27 27.06 10.30
CA ASP A 411 -5.06 26.40 9.84
C ASP A 411 -3.86 27.18 10.38
N TRP A 412 -3.05 26.52 11.20
CA TRP A 412 -1.79 27.10 11.66
C TRP A 412 -0.92 27.35 10.43
N PRO A 413 -0.33 28.55 10.25
CA PRO A 413 0.57 28.82 9.13
C PRO A 413 1.69 27.77 9.15
N GLU A 414 2.03 27.22 7.97
CA GLU A 414 2.97 26.10 7.77
C GLU A 414 3.84 25.81 8.99
N THR A 415 3.45 24.80 9.77
CA THR A 415 4.13 24.47 11.03
C THR A 415 5.61 24.21 10.77
N ARG A 416 6.49 25.09 11.27
CA ARG A 416 7.95 24.93 11.26
C ARG A 416 8.36 23.85 12.28
N PHE A 417 7.93 22.62 12.02
CA PHE A 417 8.01 21.50 12.95
C PHE A 417 9.46 21.24 13.41
N HIS A 418 10.41 21.27 12.48
CA HIS A 418 11.80 20.96 12.81
C HIS A 418 12.46 22.04 13.65
N LEU A 419 12.13 23.31 13.40
CA LEU A 419 12.62 24.44 14.17
C LEU A 419 12.01 24.46 15.58
N VAL A 420 10.70 24.22 15.70
CA VAL A 420 10.04 24.11 17.02
C VAL A 420 10.65 22.99 17.84
N ARG A 421 10.95 21.84 17.23
CA ARG A 421 11.65 20.74 17.91
C ARG A 421 13.06 21.12 18.34
N LEU A 422 13.84 21.78 17.48
CA LEU A 422 15.18 22.25 17.83
C LEU A 422 15.14 23.23 19.02
N MET A 423 14.17 24.13 19.03
CA MET A 423 13.96 25.08 20.13
C MET A 423 13.63 24.36 21.44
N PHE A 424 12.67 23.43 21.43
CA PHE A 424 12.36 22.63 22.62
C PHE A 424 13.56 21.79 23.07
N PHE A 425 14.33 21.23 22.14
CA PHE A 425 15.53 20.48 22.49
C PHE A 425 16.57 21.38 23.17
N ALA A 426 16.80 22.59 22.67
CA ALA A 426 17.73 23.54 23.29
C ALA A 426 17.28 23.95 24.70
N ILE A 427 15.98 24.25 24.90
CA ILE A 427 15.42 24.61 26.20
C ILE A 427 15.55 23.44 27.19
N LEU A 428 15.11 22.25 26.82
CA LEU A 428 15.15 21.07 27.69
C LEU A 428 16.59 20.65 28.01
N SER A 429 17.51 20.74 27.06
CA SER A 429 18.94 20.46 27.29
C SER A 429 19.58 21.51 28.20
N GLY A 430 19.18 22.78 28.07
CA GLY A 430 19.60 23.84 28.99
C GLY A 430 19.11 23.59 30.43
N LEU A 431 17.85 23.19 30.60
CA LEU A 431 17.31 22.81 31.90
C LEU A 431 18.04 21.59 32.49
N LEU A 432 18.35 20.59 31.67
CA LEU A 432 19.17 19.45 32.09
C LEU A 432 20.55 19.92 32.56
N ALA A 433 21.21 20.80 31.82
CA ALA A 433 22.52 21.35 32.19
C ALA A 433 22.49 22.12 33.52
N LEU A 434 21.40 22.85 33.79
CA LEU A 434 21.22 23.54 35.08
C LEU A 434 20.97 22.56 36.23
N ALA A 435 20.27 21.44 35.96
CA ALA A 435 19.91 20.47 36.99
C ALA A 435 21.07 19.54 37.38
N VAL A 436 21.88 19.09 36.42
CA VAL A 436 22.90 18.05 36.65
C VAL A 436 24.29 18.41 36.10
N GLY A 437 24.49 19.65 35.64
CA GLY A 437 25.74 20.13 35.05
C GLY A 437 25.84 19.86 33.54
N VAL A 438 26.89 20.39 32.91
CA VAL A 438 27.05 20.38 31.44
C VAL A 438 27.52 19.04 30.85
N ALA A 439 27.95 18.09 31.69
CA ALA A 439 28.55 16.84 31.21
C ALA A 439 27.66 16.05 30.21
N PRO A 440 26.33 15.91 30.41
CA PRO A 440 25.46 15.23 29.43
C PRO A 440 25.34 15.93 28.07
N LEU A 441 25.76 17.20 27.96
CA LEU A 441 25.73 17.96 26.70
C LEU A 441 27.05 17.82 25.92
N LEU A 442 28.10 17.30 26.55
CA LEU A 442 29.43 17.16 25.96
C LEU A 442 29.68 15.76 25.37
N ASP A 443 28.72 14.84 25.50
CA ASP A 443 28.85 13.49 24.95
C ASP A 443 28.55 13.42 23.44
N TRP A 444 28.98 12.33 22.80
CA TRP A 444 28.75 12.10 21.38
C TRP A 444 27.27 11.95 21.00
N THR A 445 26.43 11.48 21.93
CA THR A 445 24.98 11.37 21.74
C THR A 445 24.33 12.75 21.65
N ALA A 446 24.73 13.68 22.51
CA ALA A 446 24.31 15.06 22.51
C ALA A 446 24.71 15.75 21.20
N ALA A 447 25.96 15.58 20.77
CA ALA A 447 26.45 16.12 19.51
C ALA A 447 25.67 15.57 18.31
N ALA A 448 25.40 14.26 18.26
CA ALA A 448 24.63 13.63 17.19
C ALA A 448 23.16 14.09 17.17
N LEU A 449 22.51 14.20 18.33
CA LEU A 449 21.14 14.70 18.45
C LEU A 449 21.02 16.17 18.07
N LEU A 450 21.97 17.00 18.49
CA LEU A 450 22.04 18.40 18.09
C LEU A 450 22.26 18.52 16.58
N GLY A 451 23.26 17.82 16.04
CA GLY A 451 23.57 17.80 14.62
C GLY A 451 22.37 17.35 13.77
N TRP A 452 21.65 16.31 14.21
CA TRP A 452 20.42 15.87 13.54
C TRP A 452 19.32 16.94 13.57
N ASN A 453 19.05 17.54 14.74
CA ASN A 453 18.02 18.59 14.85
C ASN A 453 18.36 19.81 14.00
N VAL A 454 19.60 20.28 14.02
CA VAL A 454 20.08 21.40 13.18
C VAL A 454 19.96 21.05 11.70
N LEU A 455 20.43 19.87 11.30
CA LEU A 455 20.32 19.41 9.92
C LEU A 455 18.86 19.42 9.46
N ARG A 456 17.92 18.88 10.25
CA ARG A 456 16.49 18.85 9.90
C ARG A 456 15.88 20.24 9.86
N ALA A 457 16.26 21.12 10.79
CA ALA A 457 15.74 22.49 10.89
C ALA A 457 16.39 23.48 9.90
N ARG A 458 17.51 23.13 9.24
CA ARG A 458 18.32 24.08 8.45
C ARG A 458 17.54 24.97 7.48
N LYS A 459 16.57 24.43 6.75
CA LYS A 459 15.79 25.20 5.77
C LYS A 459 14.82 26.15 6.45
N GLU A 460 14.16 25.67 7.51
CA GLU A 460 13.26 26.49 8.31
C GLU A 460 14.04 27.60 9.01
N LEU A 461 15.18 27.27 9.62
CA LEU A 461 16.08 28.23 10.27
C LEU A 461 16.55 29.32 9.31
N LEU A 462 17.08 28.95 8.13
CA LEU A 462 17.47 29.90 7.09
C LEU A 462 16.30 30.78 6.66
N SER A 463 15.11 30.21 6.47
CA SER A 463 13.92 31.00 6.09
C SER A 463 13.53 32.03 7.16
N VAL A 464 13.63 31.67 8.45
CA VAL A 464 13.34 32.60 9.56
C VAL A 464 14.38 33.70 9.60
N MET A 465 15.66 33.36 9.49
CA MET A 465 16.76 34.32 9.51
C MET A 465 16.69 35.30 8.34
N MET A 466 16.36 34.83 7.13
CA MET A 466 16.20 35.69 5.96
C MET A 466 14.95 36.59 6.05
N ALA A 467 13.88 36.10 6.69
CA ALA A 467 12.66 36.88 6.92
C ALA A 467 12.76 37.81 8.13
N ALA A 468 13.79 37.66 8.97
CA ALA A 468 13.95 38.43 10.19
C ALA A 468 14.17 39.91 9.84
N ARG A 469 13.28 40.75 10.33
CA ARG A 469 13.40 42.21 10.24
C ARG A 469 13.37 42.77 11.65
N ARG A 470 14.30 43.69 11.91
CA ARG A 470 14.26 44.50 13.12
C ARG A 470 13.08 45.46 13.01
N ILE A 471 12.13 45.34 13.92
CA ILE A 471 10.92 46.19 13.95
C ILE A 471 11.25 47.67 14.18
N ASP A 472 12.42 47.95 14.76
CA ASP A 472 12.94 49.30 15.01
C ASP A 472 13.72 49.88 13.83
N ARG A 473 13.83 49.16 12.71
CA ARG A 473 14.45 49.65 11.47
C ARG A 473 13.39 49.73 10.37
N THR A 474 13.26 50.90 9.75
CA THR A 474 12.39 51.09 8.58
C THR A 474 12.76 50.08 7.48
N PRO A 475 11.80 49.46 6.80
CA PRO A 475 12.11 48.57 5.68
C PRO A 475 12.84 49.39 4.61
N ALA A 476 14.05 48.95 4.25
CA ALA A 476 14.77 49.46 3.08
C ALA A 476 14.09 49.01 1.78
#